data_AF-A0A7J9AYA3-F1
#
_entry.id   AF-A0A7J9AYA3-F1
#
_cell.length_a   1.000
_cell.length_b   1.000
_cell.length_c   1.000
_cell.angle_alpha   90.00
_cell.angle_beta   90.00
_cell.angle_gamma   90.00
#
_symmetry.space_group_name_H-M   'P 1'
#
loop_
_entity.id
_entity.type
_entity.pdbx_description
1 polymer ?
#
loop_
_entity_poly.entity_id
_entity_poly.type
_entity_poly.pdbx_seq_one_letter_code
_entity_poly.pdbx_strand_id
1 'polypeptide(L)'
;MDSRYFLGFFLLLLINFALVPAEVNGSVLKMRGGTSSVQFDPTSVTQLSWRPRAFIYKGFLSSEECDHLIILAKDKLEKSMVVVDVSGQSIESEVRTSSGMFLEKAL
;
A
#
# COMPACT_ATOMS: atom_id res chain seq x y z
N MET A 1 31.06 -36.53 -11.86
CA MET A 1 30.93 -35.92 -10.52
C MET A 1 30.58 -37.03 -9.55
N ASP A 2 31.43 -37.28 -8.55
CA ASP A 2 31.22 -38.42 -7.64
C ASP A 2 29.96 -38.21 -6.79
N SER A 3 29.09 -39.22 -6.74
CA SER A 3 27.82 -39.24 -6.00
C SER A 3 27.97 -38.87 -4.52
N ARG A 4 29.15 -39.11 -3.94
CA ARG A 4 29.51 -38.74 -2.56
C ARG A 4 29.50 -37.23 -2.31
N TYR A 5 29.94 -36.43 -3.28
CA TYR A 5 29.90 -34.96 -3.16
C TYR A 5 28.48 -34.42 -3.38
N PHE A 6 27.68 -35.09 -4.21
CA PHE A 6 26.29 -34.71 -4.48
C PHE A 6 25.40 -34.91 -3.25
N LEU A 7 25.54 -36.04 -2.56
CA LEU A 7 24.80 -36.32 -1.34
C LEU A 7 25.21 -35.39 -0.18
N GLY A 8 26.51 -35.10 -0.07
CA GLY A 8 27.02 -34.13 0.92
C GLY A 8 26.49 -32.71 0.68
N PHE A 9 26.42 -32.27 -0.57
CA PHE A 9 25.86 -30.98 -0.94
C PHE A 9 24.36 -30.88 -0.63
N PHE A 10 23.60 -31.92 -0.94
CA PHE A 10 22.17 -31.99 -0.62
C PHE A 10 21.92 -32.01 0.90
N LEU A 11 22.74 -32.71 1.67
CA LEU A 11 22.64 -32.76 3.12
C LEU A 11 22.95 -31.40 3.76
N LEU A 12 23.98 -30.70 3.27
CA LEU A 12 24.31 -29.33 3.67
C LEU A 12 23.17 -28.36 3.34
N LEU A 13 22.54 -28.49 2.19
CA LEU A 13 21.41 -27.65 1.79
C LEU A 13 20.20 -27.86 2.72
N LEU A 14 19.89 -29.10 3.08
CA LEU A 14 18.79 -29.45 3.99
C LEU A 14 19.04 -28.95 5.42
N ILE A 15 20.27 -29.05 5.93
CA ILE A 15 20.63 -28.56 7.26
C ILE A 15 20.48 -27.03 7.33
N ASN A 16 20.92 -26.31 6.29
CA ASN A 16 20.75 -24.86 6.23
C ASN A 16 19.27 -24.45 6.11
N PHE A 17 18.43 -25.22 5.40
CA PHE A 17 17.00 -24.92 5.28
C PHE A 17 16.22 -25.17 6.57
N ALA A 18 16.62 -26.17 7.37
CA ALA A 18 15.97 -26.53 8.63
C ALA A 18 16.39 -25.65 9.83
N LEU A 19 17.58 -25.03 9.78
CA LEU A 19 18.12 -24.17 10.83
C LEU A 19 17.80 -22.68 10.65
N VAL A 20 17.16 -22.27 9.55
CA VAL A 20 16.68 -20.90 9.40
C VAL A 20 15.34 -20.78 10.15
N PRO A 21 15.29 -20.13 11.33
CA PRO A 21 14.01 -19.80 11.93
C PRO A 21 13.32 -18.82 10.98
N ALA A 22 12.05 -19.10 10.64
CA ALA A 22 11.19 -18.15 9.97
C ALA A 22 10.88 -16.99 10.94
N GLU A 23 11.83 -16.05 11.06
CA GLU A 23 11.66 -14.85 11.85
C GLU A 23 10.75 -13.88 11.09
N VAL A 24 9.44 -14.00 11.31
CA VAL A 24 8.45 -13.01 10.86
C VAL A 24 8.56 -11.80 11.79
N ASN A 25 9.62 -11.00 11.59
CA ASN A 25 9.76 -9.70 12.23
C ASN A 25 8.90 -8.67 11.50
N GLY A 26 7.58 -8.74 11.75
CA GLY A 26 6.63 -7.70 11.37
C GLY A 26 6.73 -6.53 12.34
N SER A 27 7.54 -5.53 11.99
CA SER A 27 7.66 -4.26 12.75
C SER A 27 6.29 -3.55 12.84
N VAL A 28 5.77 -3.43 14.06
CA VAL A 28 4.61 -2.60 14.41
C VAL A 28 4.95 -1.13 14.17
N LEU A 29 4.34 -0.51 13.15
CA LEU A 29 4.43 0.93 12.94
C LEU A 29 3.57 1.64 14.00
N LYS A 30 4.19 2.03 15.12
CA LYS A 30 3.55 2.81 16.18
C LYS A 30 3.41 4.27 15.75
N MET A 31 2.23 4.68 15.28
CA MET A 31 1.91 6.10 15.11
C MET A 31 1.75 6.79 16.47
N ARG A 32 2.36 7.95 16.64
CA ARG A 32 2.34 8.77 17.86
C ARG A 32 0.98 9.49 17.95
N GLY A 33 0.12 9.02 18.85
CA GLY A 33 -1.24 9.52 19.05
C GLY A 33 -1.26 10.99 19.49
N GLY A 34 -1.76 11.85 18.61
CA GLY A 34 -2.37 13.12 18.98
C GLY A 34 -3.82 12.88 19.39
N THR A 35 -4.36 13.78 20.20
CA THR A 35 -5.68 13.72 20.83
C THR A 35 -6.82 13.51 19.82
N SER A 36 -7.23 12.27 19.61
CA SER A 36 -8.51 11.92 19.00
C SER A 36 -8.95 10.57 19.58
N SER A 37 -10.24 10.46 19.90
CA SER A 37 -10.88 9.21 20.31
C SER A 37 -10.72 8.18 19.20
N VAL A 38 -9.70 7.33 19.29
CA VAL A 38 -9.24 6.48 18.19
C VAL A 38 -10.29 5.42 17.83
N GLN A 39 -10.94 5.57 16.65
CA GLN A 39 -11.81 4.58 16.01
C GLN A 39 -11.02 3.56 15.15
N PHE A 40 -9.75 3.84 14.85
CA PHE A 40 -8.91 3.04 13.97
C PHE A 40 -7.79 2.33 14.75
N ASP A 41 -7.73 0.99 14.70
CA ASP A 41 -6.62 0.23 15.28
C ASP A 41 -5.46 0.09 14.28
N PRO A 42 -4.34 0.81 14.46
CA PRO A 42 -3.19 0.76 13.55
C PRO A 42 -2.46 -0.58 13.59
N THR A 43 -2.75 -1.45 14.55
CA THR A 43 -2.18 -2.81 14.64
C THR A 43 -2.99 -3.84 13.85
N SER A 44 -4.24 -3.53 13.50
CA SER A 44 -5.12 -4.36 12.69
C SER A 44 -4.84 -4.19 11.20
N VAL A 45 -3.75 -4.81 10.75
CA VAL A 45 -3.26 -4.72 9.36
C VAL A 45 -3.18 -6.10 8.71
N THR A 46 -3.66 -6.20 7.47
CA THR A 46 -3.46 -7.37 6.61
C THR A 46 -2.35 -7.09 5.62
N GLN A 47 -1.22 -7.79 5.76
CA GLN A 47 -0.15 -7.74 4.78
C GLN A 47 -0.55 -8.47 3.48
N LEU A 48 -0.37 -7.82 2.32
CA LEU A 48 -0.62 -8.41 1.00
C LEU A 48 0.67 -8.87 0.31
N SER A 49 1.72 -8.06 0.34
CA SER A 49 2.99 -8.37 -0.29
C SER A 49 4.13 -7.57 0.35
N TRP A 50 5.33 -8.16 0.36
CA TRP A 50 6.58 -7.47 0.70
C TRP A 50 7.26 -6.84 -0.52
N ARG A 51 6.92 -7.30 -1.73
CA ARG A 51 7.46 -6.80 -3.01
C ARG A 51 6.38 -6.89 -4.11
N PRO A 52 5.73 -5.77 -4.48
CA PRO A 52 5.81 -4.46 -3.82
C PRO A 52 5.29 -4.50 -2.38
N ARG A 53 5.73 -3.58 -1.51
CA ARG A 53 5.20 -3.48 -0.14
C ARG A 53 3.75 -2.99 -0.19
N ALA A 54 2.81 -3.84 0.22
CA ALA A 54 1.38 -3.56 0.18
C ALA A 54 0.68 -4.14 1.41
N PHE A 55 -0.17 -3.32 2.05
CA PHE A 55 -0.89 -3.63 3.29
C PHE A 55 -2.31 -3.05 3.22
N ILE A 56 -3.29 -3.74 3.81
CA ILE A 56 -4.67 -3.28 3.96
C ILE A 56 -4.92 -2.96 5.44
N TYR A 57 -5.42 -1.75 5.70
CA TYR A 57 -5.93 -1.33 7.00
C TYR A 57 -7.45 -1.33 6.96
N LYS A 58 -8.09 -2.19 7.76
CA LYS A 58 -9.55 -2.24 7.86
C LYS A 58 -10.05 -1.12 8.77
N GLY A 59 -11.14 -0.46 8.37
CA GLY A 59 -11.72 0.64 9.15
C GLY A 59 -10.77 1.83 9.30
N PHE A 60 -9.96 2.12 8.28
CA PHE A 60 -9.01 3.25 8.31
C PHE A 60 -9.73 4.61 8.41
N LEU A 61 -10.89 4.72 7.76
CA LEU A 61 -11.82 5.84 7.89
C LEU A 61 -13.16 5.30 8.40
N SER A 62 -13.84 6.09 9.22
CA SER A 62 -15.24 5.83 9.56
C SER A 62 -16.14 6.07 8.35
N SER A 63 -17.37 5.54 8.39
CA SER A 63 -18.37 5.80 7.34
C SER A 63 -18.67 7.29 7.20
N GLU A 64 -18.77 8.00 8.33
CA GLU A 64 -19.05 9.43 8.38
C GLU A 64 -17.92 10.26 7.78
N GLU A 65 -16.66 9.88 8.01
CA GLU A 65 -15.50 10.51 7.38
C GLU A 65 -15.50 10.29 5.86
N CYS A 66 -15.88 9.09 5.40
CA CYS A 66 -16.02 8.78 3.99
C CYS A 66 -17.12 9.64 3.32
N ASP A 67 -18.30 9.70 3.94
CA ASP A 67 -19.42 10.52 3.45
C ASP A 67 -19.04 12.00 3.39
N HIS A 68 -18.33 12.50 4.40
CA HIS A 68 -17.84 13.87 4.43
C HIS A 68 -16.89 14.16 3.25
N LEU A 69 -15.94 13.27 2.96
CA LEU A 69 -15.04 13.42 1.81
C LEU A 69 -15.79 13.39 0.48
N ILE A 70 -16.80 12.53 0.34
CA ILE A 70 -17.64 12.45 -0.86
C ILE A 70 -18.42 13.76 -1.05
N ILE A 71 -19.04 14.29 0.00
CA ILE A 71 -19.80 15.55 -0.05
C ILE A 71 -18.89 16.72 -0.43
N LEU A 72 -17.72 16.81 0.19
CA LEU A 72 -16.73 17.84 -0.15
C LEU A 72 -16.30 17.77 -1.62
N ALA A 73 -16.25 16.57 -2.18
CA ALA A 73 -15.72 16.35 -3.51
C ALA A 73 -16.73 16.46 -4.65
N LYS A 74 -17.98 16.06 -4.41
CA LYS A 74 -18.98 15.81 -5.45
C LYS A 74 -19.10 16.91 -6.50
N ASP A 75 -19.11 18.18 -6.07
CA ASP A 75 -19.33 19.33 -6.97
C ASP A 75 -18.03 19.91 -7.54
N LYS A 76 -16.88 19.35 -7.20
CA LYS A 76 -15.54 19.84 -7.57
C LYS A 76 -14.74 18.82 -8.39
N LEU A 77 -15.34 17.69 -8.76
CA LEU A 77 -14.68 16.64 -9.54
C LEU A 77 -14.54 17.07 -11.00
N GLU A 78 -13.31 17.13 -11.48
CA GLU A 78 -12.99 17.43 -12.87
C GLU A 78 -12.42 16.21 -13.60
N LYS A 79 -12.63 16.15 -14.91
CA LYS A 79 -12.07 15.07 -15.74
C LYS A 79 -10.55 15.13 -15.75
N SER A 80 -9.94 13.96 -15.72
CA SER A 80 -8.48 13.85 -15.74
C SER A 80 -7.95 14.27 -17.10
N MET A 81 -7.07 15.27 -17.08
CA MET A 81 -6.41 15.75 -18.28
C MET A 81 -4.94 15.33 -18.29
N VAL A 82 -4.40 15.12 -19.48
CA VAL A 82 -2.97 14.93 -19.76
C VAL A 82 -2.53 15.95 -20.80
N VAL A 83 -1.31 16.45 -20.66
CA VAL A 83 -0.73 17.32 -21.67
C VAL A 83 -0.07 16.45 -22.74
N VAL A 84 -0.41 16.68 -24.00
CA VAL A 84 0.22 15.99 -25.13
C VAL A 84 1.60 16.59 -25.36
N ASP A 85 2.65 15.77 -25.29
CA ASP A 85 4.04 16.23 -25.38
C ASP A 85 4.36 17.02 -26.66
N VAL A 86 3.77 16.64 -27.79
CA VAL A 86 4.07 17.26 -29.10
C VAL A 86 3.34 18.58 -29.35
N SER A 87 2.12 18.74 -28.84
CA SER A 87 1.29 19.93 -29.09
C SER A 87 1.13 20.85 -27.88
N GLY A 88 1.51 20.39 -26.69
CA GLY A 88 1.28 21.09 -25.42
C GLY A 88 -0.20 21.23 -25.06
N GLN A 89 -1.11 20.57 -25.79
CA GLN A 89 -2.55 20.67 -25.54
C GLN A 89 -2.97 19.74 -24.41
N SER A 90 -3.90 20.23 -23.58
CA SER A 90 -4.55 19.45 -22.54
C SER A 90 -5.68 18.64 -23.16
N ILE A 91 -5.54 17.31 -23.16
CA ILE A 91 -6.57 16.36 -23.65
C ILE A 91 -7.04 15.45 -22.52
N GLU A 92 -8.22 14.85 -22.67
CA GLU A 92 -8.71 13.88 -21.68
C GLU A 92 -7.79 12.65 -21.63
N SER A 93 -7.56 12.14 -20.42
CA SER A 93 -6.70 10.98 -20.19
C SER A 93 -7.39 9.67 -20.57
N GLU A 94 -6.83 8.93 -21.51
CA GLU A 94 -7.27 7.57 -21.85
C GLU A 94 -6.84 6.53 -20.79
N VAL A 95 -5.78 6.82 -20.03
CA VAL A 95 -5.23 5.92 -19.00
C VAL A 95 -5.94 6.10 -17.65
N ARG A 96 -6.28 7.34 -17.28
CA ARG A 96 -7.04 7.65 -16.06
C ARG A 96 -8.36 8.30 -16.43
N THR A 97 -9.36 7.50 -16.75
CA THR A 97 -10.68 7.97 -17.21
C THR A 97 -11.61 8.48 -16.09
N SER A 98 -11.20 8.31 -14.84
CA SER A 98 -11.91 8.80 -13.66
C SER A 98 -11.80 10.33 -13.51
N SER A 99 -12.78 10.94 -12.84
CA SER A 99 -12.69 12.34 -12.38
C SER A 99 -11.97 12.44 -11.03
N GLY A 100 -11.45 13.60 -10.69
CA GLY A 100 -10.77 13.84 -9.41
C GLY A 100 -10.76 15.30 -8.99
N MET A 101 -10.39 15.56 -7.73
CA MET A 101 -10.15 16.90 -7.20
C MET A 101 -8.99 16.88 -6.19
N PHE A 102 -8.47 18.06 -5.87
CA PHE A 102 -7.50 18.24 -4.78
C PHE A 102 -8.15 19.00 -3.63
N LEU A 103 -7.89 18.57 -2.39
CA LEU A 103 -8.28 19.30 -1.20
C LEU A 103 -7.23 20.39 -0.91
N GLU A 104 -7.71 21.59 -0.58
CA GLU A 104 -6.83 22.67 -0.14
C GLU A 104 -6.31 22.39 1.27
N LYS A 105 -5.08 22.85 1.54
CA LYS A 105 -4.50 22.75 2.88
C LYS A 105 -5.28 23.67 3.82
N ALA A 106 -5.64 23.17 5.00
CA ALA A 106 -6.18 24.01 6.07
C ALA A 106 -5.18 25.11 6.43
N LEU A 107 -5.64 26.37 6.44
CA LEU A 107 -4.86 27.56 6.82
C LEU A 107 -4.50 27.53 8.31
#